data_AF-A0A099J8Q2-F1
#
_entry.id   AF-A0A099J8Q2-F1
#
_cell.length_a   1.000
_cell.length_b   1.000
_cell.length_c   1.000
_cell.angle_alpha   90.00
_cell.angle_beta   90.00
_cell.angle_gamma   90.00
#
_symmetry.space_group_name_H-M   'P 1'
#
loop_
_entity.id
_entity.type
_entity.pdbx_description
1 polymer ?
#
loop_
_entity_poly.entity_id
_entity_poly.type
_entity_poly.pdbx_seq_one_letter_code
_entity_poly.pdbx_strand_id
1 'polypeptide(L)'
;MVLLVVLAGCAGTPTPAVTVTFTPTATPSPSPTPTPTPTPEPVITEEPALIPNPEVPDLVPNAEPVPLPQGPAVDLGSAPGARGPAVANAAGALVTYTVVEGDAFFDIAQRFNIPVQMMLTMNPSVPGLGERIYLQQIINLDWTTTR
;
A
#
# COMPACT_ATOMS: atom_id res chain seq x y z
N MET A 1 -2.82 -43.51 41.64
CA MET A 1 -3.19 -44.58 40.69
C MET A 1 -2.56 -44.23 39.35
N VAL A 2 -1.39 -44.82 39.07
CA VAL A 2 -0.60 -44.56 37.85
C VAL A 2 -0.65 -45.85 37.03
N LEU A 3 -1.13 -45.74 35.79
CA LEU A 3 -1.36 -46.84 34.86
C LEU A 3 -0.07 -47.11 34.06
N LEU A 4 0.52 -48.29 34.20
CA LEU A 4 1.69 -48.74 33.44
C LEU A 4 1.24 -49.58 32.23
N VAL A 5 1.66 -49.18 31.03
CA VAL A 5 1.44 -49.90 29.76
C VAL A 5 2.72 -50.66 29.39
N VAL A 6 2.62 -51.96 29.11
CA VAL A 6 3.74 -52.82 28.70
C VAL A 6 3.60 -53.18 27.22
N LEU A 7 4.60 -52.84 26.41
CA LEU A 7 4.69 -53.20 24.99
C LEU A 7 5.52 -54.48 24.82
N ALA A 8 4.90 -55.53 24.30
CA ALA A 8 5.56 -56.79 23.93
C ALA A 8 6.13 -56.71 22.50
N GLY A 9 7.41 -57.05 22.34
CA GLY A 9 8.07 -57.21 21.04
C GLY A 9 8.13 -58.67 20.62
N CYS A 10 7.90 -58.94 19.33
CA CYS A 10 8.25 -60.21 18.69
C CYS A 10 9.05 -59.93 17.41
N ALA A 11 10.25 -60.52 17.33
CA ALA A 11 11.12 -60.54 16.17
C ALA A 11 10.64 -61.61 15.17
N GLY A 12 10.56 -61.25 13.88
CA GLY A 12 10.23 -62.16 12.78
C GLY A 12 11.46 -62.48 11.92
N THR A 13 11.75 -63.78 11.78
CA THR A 13 12.80 -64.41 10.96
C THR A 13 12.44 -64.39 9.45
N PRO A 14 13.39 -64.28 8.51
CA PRO A 14 13.13 -64.03 7.08
C PRO A 14 12.93 -65.32 6.24
N THR A 15 12.35 -65.18 5.02
CA THR A 15 12.52 -65.97 3.75
C THR A 15 11.25 -65.85 2.86
N PRO A 16 11.23 -65.99 1.50
CA PRO A 16 12.28 -66.12 0.47
C PRO A 16 12.29 -65.01 -0.61
N ALA A 17 13.38 -64.94 -1.38
CA ALA A 17 13.60 -64.03 -2.51
C ALA A 17 13.04 -64.56 -3.85
N VAL A 18 12.51 -63.65 -4.68
CA VAL A 18 12.07 -63.92 -6.06
C VAL A 18 13.12 -63.38 -7.03
N THR A 19 13.70 -64.26 -7.85
CA THR A 19 14.71 -63.90 -8.86
C THR A 19 14.05 -63.70 -10.22
N VAL A 20 14.24 -62.54 -10.84
CA VAL A 20 13.75 -62.23 -12.20
C VAL A 20 14.94 -62.27 -13.16
N THR A 21 14.85 -63.11 -14.19
CA THR A 21 15.87 -63.21 -15.24
C THR A 21 15.42 -62.43 -16.48
N PHE A 22 16.22 -61.45 -16.90
CA PHE A 22 15.99 -60.68 -18.13
C PHE A 22 17.00 -61.10 -19.21
N THR A 23 16.52 -61.41 -20.41
CA THR A 23 17.36 -61.71 -21.59
C THR A 23 17.54 -60.44 -22.43
N PRO A 24 18.78 -59.96 -22.64
CA PRO A 24 19.01 -58.75 -23.44
C PRO A 24 18.86 -59.05 -24.94
N THR A 25 18.01 -58.26 -25.60
CA THR A 25 17.87 -58.22 -27.07
C THR A 25 19.02 -57.42 -27.67
N ALA A 26 19.64 -57.94 -28.74
CA ALA A 26 20.75 -57.27 -29.41
C ALA A 26 20.29 -55.97 -30.11
N THR A 27 20.93 -54.86 -29.74
CA THR A 27 20.68 -53.51 -30.28
C THR A 27 21.22 -53.38 -31.71
N PRO A 28 20.47 -52.77 -32.65
CA PRO A 28 20.94 -52.57 -34.02
C PRO A 28 22.16 -51.63 -34.07
N SER A 29 23.10 -51.96 -34.97
CA SER A 29 24.33 -51.20 -35.20
C SER A 29 24.04 -49.86 -35.89
N PRO A 30 24.55 -48.72 -35.38
CA PRO A 30 24.30 -47.41 -35.96
C PRO A 30 25.03 -47.22 -37.30
N SER A 31 24.34 -46.58 -38.25
CA SER A 31 24.86 -46.16 -39.56
C SER A 31 25.97 -45.11 -39.39
N PRO A 32 27.04 -45.10 -40.21
CA PRO A 32 28.12 -44.13 -40.07
C PRO A 32 27.62 -42.69 -40.35
N THR A 33 27.83 -41.82 -39.38
CA THR A 33 27.49 -40.39 -39.40
C THR A 33 28.35 -39.65 -40.44
N PRO A 34 27.77 -38.79 -41.31
CA PRO A 34 28.57 -38.00 -42.24
C PRO A 34 29.50 -37.04 -41.49
N THR A 35 30.74 -36.93 -41.95
CA THR A 35 31.76 -36.03 -41.37
C THR A 35 31.32 -34.57 -41.52
N PRO A 36 31.31 -33.76 -40.45
CA PRO A 36 30.91 -32.37 -40.53
C PRO A 36 31.92 -31.54 -41.34
N THR A 37 31.41 -30.67 -42.21
CA THR A 37 32.18 -29.63 -42.91
C THR A 37 32.89 -28.71 -41.91
N PRO A 38 34.15 -28.32 -42.13
CA PRO A 38 34.84 -27.42 -41.20
C PRO A 38 34.10 -26.08 -41.09
N THR A 39 33.76 -25.72 -39.86
CA THR A 39 33.15 -24.43 -39.49
C THR A 39 34.12 -23.30 -39.81
N PRO A 40 33.69 -22.21 -40.47
CA PRO A 40 34.57 -21.06 -40.71
C PRO A 40 35.06 -20.46 -39.39
N GLU A 41 36.33 -20.12 -39.32
CA GLU A 41 36.97 -19.50 -38.17
C GLU A 41 36.37 -18.09 -37.93
N PRO A 42 36.03 -17.72 -36.68
CA PRO A 42 35.29 -16.48 -36.43
C PRO A 42 36.15 -15.25 -36.72
N VAL A 43 35.64 -14.37 -37.58
CA VAL A 43 36.20 -13.03 -37.79
C VAL A 43 35.98 -12.22 -36.51
N ILE A 44 37.07 -11.81 -35.84
CA ILE A 44 36.98 -10.93 -34.67
C ILE A 44 36.48 -9.56 -35.15
N THR A 45 35.27 -9.22 -34.72
CA THR A 45 34.66 -7.89 -34.90
C THR A 45 35.18 -7.00 -33.78
N GLU A 46 35.74 -5.83 -34.12
CA GLU A 46 36.21 -4.87 -33.11
C GLU A 46 35.06 -4.43 -32.19
N GLU A 47 35.37 -4.29 -30.89
CA GLU A 47 34.40 -3.84 -29.88
C GLU A 47 33.95 -2.41 -30.22
N PRO A 48 32.64 -2.14 -30.32
CA PRO A 48 32.14 -0.82 -30.68
C PRO A 48 32.60 0.22 -29.66
N ALA A 49 33.01 1.40 -30.16
CA ALA A 49 33.42 2.52 -29.31
C ALA A 49 32.35 2.83 -28.26
N LEU A 50 32.77 2.97 -27.00
CA LEU A 50 31.87 3.33 -25.91
C LEU A 50 31.28 4.72 -26.18
N ILE A 51 29.96 4.75 -26.42
CA ILE A 51 29.20 5.98 -26.54
C ILE A 51 29.06 6.59 -25.14
N PRO A 52 29.47 7.85 -24.91
CA PRO A 52 29.32 8.48 -23.62
C PRO A 52 27.84 8.68 -23.29
N ASN A 53 27.49 8.48 -22.02
CA ASN A 53 26.14 8.76 -21.53
C ASN A 53 25.81 10.25 -21.71
N PRO A 54 24.53 10.58 -21.96
CA PRO A 54 24.09 11.96 -22.09
C PRO A 54 24.35 12.74 -20.80
N GLU A 55 24.68 14.02 -20.94
CA GLU A 55 24.86 14.94 -19.82
C GLU A 55 23.53 15.10 -19.05
N VAL A 56 23.60 15.07 -17.72
CA VAL A 56 22.43 15.35 -16.87
C VAL A 56 22.13 16.84 -16.98
N PRO A 57 20.91 17.24 -17.36
CA PRO A 57 20.54 18.66 -17.41
C PRO A 57 20.67 19.33 -16.05
N ASP A 58 21.00 20.63 -16.05
CA ASP A 58 20.98 21.45 -14.84
C ASP A 58 19.57 21.43 -14.22
N LEU A 59 19.48 21.01 -12.96
CA LEU A 59 18.22 20.92 -12.24
C LEU A 59 17.76 22.33 -11.83
N VAL A 60 16.74 22.84 -12.52
CA VAL A 60 16.05 24.07 -12.11
C VAL A 60 14.98 23.72 -11.08
N PRO A 61 15.02 24.26 -9.85
CA PRO A 61 13.98 24.03 -8.86
C PRO A 61 12.60 24.47 -9.36
N ASN A 62 11.57 23.73 -8.98
CA ASN A 62 10.18 24.16 -9.21
C ASN A 62 9.93 25.52 -8.55
N ALA A 63 9.04 26.30 -9.14
CA ALA A 63 8.56 27.54 -8.54
C ALA A 63 7.99 27.31 -7.14
N GLU A 64 8.07 28.32 -6.27
CA GLU A 64 7.46 28.25 -4.94
C GLU A 64 5.95 27.95 -5.06
N PRO A 65 5.40 27.12 -4.15
CA PRO A 65 3.97 26.85 -4.15
C PRO A 65 3.16 28.13 -4.00
N VAL A 66 2.23 28.38 -4.92
CA VAL A 66 1.26 29.48 -4.77
C VAL A 66 0.32 29.13 -3.60
N PRO A 67 0.19 29.99 -2.57
CA PRO A 67 -0.77 29.77 -1.49
C PRO A 67 -2.18 29.64 -2.06
N LEU A 68 -2.85 28.53 -1.75
CA LEU A 68 -4.26 28.37 -2.10
C LEU A 68 -5.08 29.41 -1.31
N PRO A 69 -6.05 30.09 -1.95
CA PRO A 69 -6.91 31.02 -1.25
C PRO A 69 -7.71 30.25 -0.20
N GLN A 70 -7.49 30.58 1.07
CA GLN A 70 -8.36 30.17 2.15
C GLN A 70 -9.69 30.93 1.96
N GLY A 71 -10.80 30.21 2.00
CA GLY A 71 -12.12 30.75 1.72
C GLY A 71 -13.14 30.30 2.76
N PRO A 72 -14.39 30.79 2.66
CA PRO A 72 -15.47 30.34 3.53
C PRO A 72 -15.69 28.84 3.40
N ALA A 73 -16.11 28.24 4.51
CA ALA A 73 -16.54 26.85 4.55
C ALA A 73 -17.65 26.60 3.51
N VAL A 74 -17.59 25.44 2.85
CA VAL A 74 -18.58 25.00 1.86
C VAL A 74 -19.16 23.67 2.33
N ASP A 75 -20.45 23.60 2.62
CA ASP A 75 -21.10 22.35 3.02
C ASP A 75 -21.26 21.42 1.81
N LEU A 76 -20.46 20.34 1.78
CA LEU A 76 -20.55 19.27 0.79
C LEU A 76 -21.66 18.25 1.11
N GLY A 77 -22.39 18.47 2.20
CA GLY A 77 -23.50 17.63 2.66
C GLY A 77 -23.10 16.70 3.80
N SER A 78 -24.10 16.22 4.54
CA SER A 78 -23.89 15.29 5.65
C SER A 78 -23.24 13.98 5.19
N ALA A 79 -22.22 13.55 5.92
CA ALA A 79 -21.46 12.33 5.67
C ALA A 79 -21.41 11.46 6.95
N PRO A 80 -21.06 10.17 6.86
CA PRO A 80 -20.64 9.41 8.04
C PRO A 80 -19.54 10.19 8.78
N GLY A 81 -19.65 10.33 10.09
CA GLY A 81 -18.70 11.13 10.88
C GLY A 81 -18.95 12.64 10.90
N ALA A 82 -19.93 13.17 10.17
CA ALA A 82 -20.25 14.60 10.13
C ALA A 82 -21.75 14.87 9.93
N ARG A 83 -22.58 14.38 10.85
CA ARG A 83 -24.05 14.41 10.76
C ARG A 83 -24.71 15.54 11.54
N GLY A 84 -23.95 16.22 12.37
CA GLY A 84 -24.39 17.34 13.17
C GLY A 84 -24.93 18.51 12.36
N PRO A 85 -25.75 19.37 13.01
CA PRO A 85 -26.26 20.56 12.37
C PRO A 85 -25.17 21.63 12.26
N ALA A 86 -25.20 22.34 11.13
CA ALA A 86 -24.39 23.53 10.89
C ALA A 86 -25.30 24.77 10.88
N VAL A 87 -24.77 25.91 11.33
CA VAL A 87 -25.47 27.19 11.34
C VAL A 87 -24.73 28.16 10.44
N ALA A 88 -25.50 28.89 9.61
CA ALA A 88 -25.02 30.01 8.83
C ALA A 88 -25.50 31.34 9.43
N ASN A 89 -24.74 32.40 9.21
CA ASN A 89 -25.15 33.76 9.56
C ASN A 89 -26.16 34.34 8.54
N ALA A 90 -26.60 35.58 8.76
CA ALA A 90 -27.57 36.26 7.89
C ALA A 90 -27.08 36.45 6.43
N ALA A 91 -25.77 36.42 6.19
CA ALA A 91 -25.17 36.49 4.86
C ALA A 91 -25.02 35.11 4.20
N GLY A 92 -25.47 34.03 4.86
CA GLY A 92 -25.36 32.66 4.35
C GLY A 92 -23.99 32.01 4.56
N ALA A 93 -23.05 32.67 5.23
CA ALA A 93 -21.75 32.08 5.54
C ALA A 93 -21.86 31.16 6.76
N LEU A 94 -21.29 29.95 6.66
CA LEU A 94 -21.25 28.97 7.74
C LEU A 94 -20.36 29.48 8.88
N VAL A 95 -20.88 29.42 10.10
CA VAL A 95 -20.20 29.94 11.30
C VAL A 95 -19.90 28.85 12.32
N THR A 96 -20.83 27.92 12.54
CA THR A 96 -20.66 26.90 13.58
C THR A 96 -21.23 25.56 13.17
N TYR A 97 -20.68 24.51 13.78
CA TYR A 97 -21.15 23.15 13.71
C TYR A 97 -21.32 22.58 15.11
N THR A 98 -22.39 21.84 15.36
CA THR A 98 -22.63 21.19 16.65
C THR A 98 -22.35 19.69 16.54
N VAL A 99 -21.39 19.19 17.32
CA VAL A 99 -20.99 17.78 17.32
C VAL A 99 -22.12 16.89 17.84
N VAL A 100 -22.40 15.81 17.11
CA VAL A 100 -23.35 14.77 17.52
C VAL A 100 -22.64 13.41 17.65
N GLU A 101 -23.39 12.39 18.09
CA GLU A 101 -22.85 11.06 18.30
C GLU A 101 -22.36 10.44 16.98
N GLY A 102 -21.16 9.86 17.03
CA GLY A 102 -20.51 9.24 15.88
C GLY A 102 -19.81 10.22 14.96
N ASP A 103 -19.74 11.52 15.29
CA ASP A 103 -18.95 12.48 14.54
C ASP A 103 -17.45 12.38 14.84
N ALA A 104 -16.62 12.76 13.88
CA ALA A 104 -15.17 12.91 14.02
C ALA A 104 -14.71 14.25 13.46
N PHE A 105 -13.74 14.88 14.11
CA PHE A 105 -13.28 16.23 13.73
C PHE A 105 -12.78 16.30 12.28
N PHE A 106 -12.09 15.24 11.83
CA PHE A 106 -11.62 15.11 10.45
C PHE A 106 -12.77 15.04 9.44
N ASP A 107 -13.79 14.21 9.71
CA ASP A 107 -14.94 14.06 8.83
C ASP A 107 -15.76 15.36 8.74
N ILE A 108 -15.86 16.11 9.86
CA ILE A 108 -16.46 17.45 9.88
C ILE A 108 -15.65 18.40 8.96
N ALA A 109 -14.32 18.38 9.05
CA ALA A 109 -13.46 19.20 8.19
C ALA A 109 -13.65 18.86 6.70
N GLN A 110 -13.73 17.56 6.37
CA GLN A 110 -13.99 17.10 5.01
C GLN A 110 -15.36 17.57 4.50
N ARG A 111 -16.42 17.43 5.32
CA ARG A 111 -17.76 17.90 4.97
C ARG A 111 -17.77 19.38 4.59
N PHE A 112 -17.04 20.21 5.33
CA PHE A 112 -17.04 21.66 5.10
C PHE A 112 -15.93 22.15 4.15
N ASN A 113 -15.20 21.22 3.52
CA ASN A 113 -14.07 21.50 2.65
C ASN A 113 -13.01 22.41 3.31
N ILE A 114 -12.72 22.16 4.59
CA ILE A 114 -11.75 22.92 5.37
C ILE A 114 -10.49 22.07 5.56
N PRO A 115 -9.29 22.57 5.25
CA PRO A 115 -8.04 21.88 5.60
C PRO A 115 -7.96 21.66 7.12
N VAL A 116 -7.70 20.44 7.55
CA VAL A 116 -7.71 20.06 8.98
C VAL A 116 -6.79 20.95 9.83
N GLN A 117 -5.60 21.27 9.31
CA GLN A 117 -4.65 22.15 10.01
C GLN A 117 -5.22 23.56 10.25
N MET A 118 -5.94 24.08 9.27
CA MET A 118 -6.64 25.35 9.40
C MET A 118 -7.77 25.22 10.41
N MET A 119 -8.53 24.12 10.36
CA MET A 119 -9.61 23.87 11.32
C MET A 119 -9.13 23.75 12.76
N LEU A 120 -7.97 23.13 13.00
CA LEU A 120 -7.33 23.10 14.32
C LEU A 120 -6.89 24.49 14.77
N THR A 121 -6.39 25.32 13.85
CA THR A 121 -5.98 26.69 14.16
C THR A 121 -7.18 27.57 14.51
N MET A 122 -8.32 27.36 13.84
CA MET A 122 -9.59 28.01 14.17
C MET A 122 -10.21 27.52 15.48
N ASN A 123 -9.83 26.33 15.94
CA ASN A 123 -10.43 25.65 17.08
C ASN A 123 -9.38 25.22 18.12
N PRO A 124 -8.62 26.15 18.74
CA PRO A 124 -7.60 25.83 19.75
C PRO A 124 -8.18 25.12 20.99
N SER A 125 -9.48 25.24 21.21
CA SER A 125 -10.21 24.52 22.25
C SER A 125 -10.29 23.01 22.01
N VAL A 126 -10.06 22.54 20.78
CA VAL A 126 -10.05 21.11 20.40
C VAL A 126 -8.65 20.53 20.63
N PRO A 127 -8.47 19.68 21.65
CA PRO A 127 -7.17 19.12 21.99
C PRO A 127 -6.88 17.85 21.19
N GLY A 128 -5.64 17.36 21.30
CA GLY A 128 -5.24 16.09 20.70
C GLY A 128 -5.38 16.08 19.19
N LEU A 129 -5.10 17.20 18.52
CA LEU A 129 -5.14 17.30 17.05
C LEU A 129 -6.50 16.92 16.44
N GLY A 130 -7.61 17.12 17.16
CA GLY A 130 -8.95 16.76 16.69
C GLY A 130 -9.46 15.41 17.19
N GLU A 131 -8.65 14.64 17.93
CA GLU A 131 -9.04 13.32 18.46
C GLU A 131 -10.08 13.39 19.57
N ARG A 132 -10.23 14.55 20.20
CA ARG A 132 -11.10 14.73 21.37
C ARG A 132 -12.12 15.81 21.11
N ILE A 133 -13.27 15.38 20.61
CA ILE A 133 -14.48 16.20 20.53
C ILE A 133 -15.61 15.56 21.36
N TYR A 134 -16.48 16.40 21.89
CA TYR A 134 -17.55 15.98 22.80
C TYR A 134 -18.92 16.31 22.19
N LEU A 135 -19.95 15.56 22.59
CA LEU A 135 -21.32 15.86 22.19
C LEU A 135 -21.68 17.30 22.54
N GLN A 136 -22.41 17.96 21.64
CA GLN A 136 -22.83 19.37 21.75
C GLN A 136 -21.68 20.37 21.73
N GLN A 137 -20.43 19.94 21.54
CA GLN A 137 -19.32 20.85 21.33
C GLN A 137 -19.56 21.65 20.06
N ILE A 138 -19.32 22.95 20.16
CA ILE A 138 -19.41 23.87 19.03
C ILE A 138 -18.04 23.96 18.37
N ILE A 139 -18.00 23.63 17.08
CA ILE A 139 -16.83 23.78 16.23
C ILE A 139 -17.02 25.05 15.39
N ASN A 140 -16.02 25.92 15.41
CA ASN A 140 -15.95 27.09 14.56
C ASN A 140 -15.65 26.68 13.12
N LEU A 141 -16.53 27.11 12.20
CA LEU A 141 -16.37 26.97 10.75
C LEU A 141 -15.97 28.30 10.09
N ASP A 142 -16.01 29.40 10.83
CA ASP A 142 -15.63 30.70 10.32
C ASP A 142 -14.10 30.83 10.24
N TRP A 143 -13.62 30.77 8.99
CA TRP A 143 -12.22 30.93 8.59
C TRP A 143 -11.57 32.25 8.95
N THR A 144 -12.36 33.25 9.35
CA THR A 144 -11.87 34.56 9.80
C THR A 144 -11.74 34.67 11.31
N THR A 145 -12.21 33.66 12.05
CA THR A 145 -12.30 33.68 13.52
C THR A 145 -11.56 32.48 14.13
N THR A 146 -11.18 32.61 15.41
CA THR A 146 -10.60 31.54 16.23
C THR A 146 -11.37 31.41 17.55
N ARG A 147 -11.73 30.19 17.98
CA ARG A 147 -12.49 29.92 19.22
C ARG A 147 -12.12 28.65 19.98
#